data_AF-A0A954F7Z7-F1
#
_entry.id   AF-A0A954F7Z7-F1
#
_cell.length_a   1.000
_cell.length_b   1.000
_cell.length_c   1.000
_cell.angle_alpha   90.00
_cell.angle_beta   90.00
_cell.angle_gamma   90.00
#
_symmetry.space_group_name_H-M   'P 1'
#
loop_
_entity.id
_entity.type
_entity.pdbx_description
1 polymer ?
#
loop_
_entity_poly.entity_id
_entity_poly.type
_entity_poly.pdbx_seq_one_letter_code
_entity_poly.pdbx_strand_id
1 'polypeptide(L)'
;MEIARALLGLIFFCVVAWMLSSHKDKFPWRVVLIGIGLQVGLGLFLLRTELGISIFQSIAEFVTTLISKASGGAEMVFGPLAKPPGTEGSI
;
A
#
# COMPACT_ATOMS: atom_id res chain seq x y z
N MET A 1 -11.29 -11.55 16.68
CA MET A 1 -11.87 -10.18 16.66
C MET A 1 -11.32 -9.32 15.52
N GLU A 2 -10.10 -9.57 15.01
CA GLU A 2 -9.49 -8.77 13.94
C GLU A 2 -10.24 -8.79 12.59
N ILE A 3 -10.71 -9.96 12.15
CA ILE A 3 -11.44 -10.07 10.86
C ILE A 3 -12.76 -9.30 10.90
N ALA A 4 -13.47 -9.33 12.04
CA ALA A 4 -14.71 -8.57 12.21
C ALA A 4 -14.47 -7.05 12.13
N ARG A 5 -13.36 -6.56 12.73
CA ARG A 5 -12.95 -5.15 12.63
C ARG A 5 -12.63 -4.76 11.18
N ALA A 6 -11.92 -5.62 10.45
CA ALA A 6 -11.59 -5.38 9.04
C ALA A 6 -12.84 -5.32 8.15
N LEU A 7 -13.78 -6.26 8.34
CA LEU A 7 -15.05 -6.26 7.61
C LEU A 7 -15.91 -5.03 7.93
N LEU A 8 -15.97 -4.63 9.20
CA LEU A 8 -16.70 -3.44 9.62
C LEU A 8 -16.10 -2.17 9.01
N GLY A 9 -14.76 -2.07 8.98
CA GLY A 9 -14.07 -0.98 8.29
C GLY A 9 -14.37 -0.94 6.79
N LEU A 10 -14.34 -2.10 6.11
CA LEU A 10 -14.66 -2.19 4.68
C LEU A 10 -16.09 -1.70 4.39
N ILE A 11 -17.07 -2.19 5.14
CA ILE A 11 -18.48 -1.78 5.01
C ILE A 11 -18.62 -0.28 5.28
N PHE A 12 -17.96 0.23 6.31
CA PHE A 12 -17.99 1.65 6.65
C PHE A 12 -17.48 2.52 5.50
N PHE A 13 -16.34 2.19 4.89
CA PHE A 13 -15.82 2.95 3.75
C PHE A 13 -16.76 2.89 2.53
N CYS A 14 -17.37 1.73 2.25
CA CYS A 14 -18.35 1.63 1.17
C CYS A 14 -19.60 2.49 1.42
N VAL A 15 -20.11 2.50 2.65
CA VAL A 15 -21.28 3.30 3.03
C VAL A 15 -20.97 4.80 2.97
N VAL A 16 -19.81 5.22 3.46
CA VAL A 16 -19.36 6.62 3.35
C VAL A 16 -19.23 7.04 1.89
N ALA A 17 -18.57 6.23 1.05
CA ALA A 17 -18.44 6.50 -0.37
C ALA A 17 -19.81 6.62 -1.08
N TRP A 18 -20.77 5.77 -0.71
CA TRP A 18 -22.14 5.85 -1.21
C TRP A 18 -22.87 7.11 -0.71
N MET A 19 -22.67 7.49 0.56
CA MET A 19 -23.30 8.68 1.14
C MET A 19 -22.81 9.98 0.47
N LEU A 20 -21.52 10.05 0.13
CA LEU A 20 -20.90 11.17 -0.58
C LEU A 20 -21.21 11.17 -2.09
N SER A 21 -21.79 10.11 -2.65
CA SER A 21 -22.10 10.04 -4.07
C SER A 21 -23.25 10.97 -4.43
N SER A 22 -23.05 11.81 -5.46
CA SER A 22 -24.07 12.74 -5.97
C SER A 22 -25.26 12.03 -6.63
N HIS A 23 -25.07 10.81 -7.14
CA HIS A 23 -26.09 10.02 -7.81
C HIS A 23 -26.20 8.63 -7.15
N LYS A 24 -26.88 8.60 -5.99
CA LYS A 24 -27.01 7.39 -5.15
C LYS A 24 -27.77 6.26 -5.83
N ASP A 25 -28.60 6.58 -6.82
CA ASP A 25 -29.38 5.68 -7.66
C ASP A 25 -28.54 4.97 -8.73
N LYS A 26 -27.50 5.64 -9.25
CA LYS A 26 -26.59 5.11 -10.29
C LYS A 26 -25.25 4.66 -9.73
N PHE A 27 -25.19 4.36 -8.44
CA PHE A 27 -23.96 3.91 -7.81
C PHE A 27 -23.48 2.60 -8.46
N PRO A 28 -22.24 2.53 -8.98
CA PRO A 28 -21.78 1.41 -9.79
C PRO A 28 -21.37 0.20 -8.92
N TRP A 29 -22.36 -0.45 -8.29
CA TRP A 29 -22.15 -1.60 -7.40
C TRP A 29 -21.35 -2.74 -8.02
N ARG A 30 -21.51 -2.97 -9.33
CA ARG A 30 -20.72 -3.97 -10.07
C ARG A 30 -19.22 -3.66 -10.01
N VAL A 31 -18.84 -2.40 -10.16
CA VAL A 31 -17.42 -1.98 -10.12
C VAL A 31 -16.89 -2.10 -8.69
N VAL A 32 -17.67 -1.69 -7.69
CA VAL A 32 -17.28 -1.78 -6.28
C VAL A 32 -17.06 -3.24 -5.85
N LEU A 33 -17.99 -4.14 -6.18
CA LEU A 33 -17.86 -5.56 -5.83
C LEU A 33 -16.67 -6.22 -6.55
N ILE A 34 -16.46 -5.91 -7.82
CA ILE A 34 -15.29 -6.41 -8.57
C ILE A 34 -14.00 -5.85 -7.96
N GLY A 35 -13.97 -4.58 -7.60
CA GLY A 35 -12.81 -3.94 -6.95
C GLY A 35 -12.47 -4.57 -5.61
N ILE A 36 -13.48 -4.81 -4.76
CA ILE A 36 -13.29 -5.49 -3.47
C ILE A 36 -12.81 -6.93 -3.69
N GLY A 37 -13.43 -7.66 -4.63
CA GLY A 37 -13.02 -9.01 -4.98
C GLY A 37 -11.58 -9.07 -5.48
N LEU A 38 -11.18 -8.12 -6.34
CA LEU A 38 -9.81 -8.00 -6.84
C LEU A 38 -8.83 -7.63 -5.73
N GLN A 39 -9.19 -6.73 -4.82
CA GLN A 39 -8.35 -6.33 -3.70
C GLN A 39 -8.08 -7.49 -2.74
N VAL A 40 -9.14 -8.22 -2.35
CA VAL A 40 -9.02 -9.42 -1.51
C VAL A 40 -8.27 -10.53 -2.24
N GLY A 41 -8.57 -10.74 -3.53
CA GLY A 41 -7.92 -11.73 -4.37
C GLY A 41 -6.43 -11.48 -4.54
N LEU A 42 -6.03 -10.24 -4.86
CA LEU A 42 -4.63 -9.84 -4.94
C LEU A 42 -3.93 -9.92 -3.58
N GLY A 43 -4.58 -9.49 -2.50
CA GLY A 43 -4.03 -9.61 -1.15
C GLY A 43 -3.75 -11.05 -0.76
N LEU A 44 -4.71 -11.96 -1.01
CA LEU A 44 -4.51 -13.40 -0.80
C LEU A 44 -3.42 -13.96 -1.71
N PHE A 45 -3.41 -13.60 -2.99
CA PHE A 45 -2.41 -14.06 -3.94
C PHE A 45 -1.00 -13.64 -3.50
N LEU A 46 -0.79 -12.35 -3.24
CA LEU A 46 0.53 -11.81 -2.89
C LEU A 46 1.00 -12.21 -1.48
N LEU A 47 0.11 -12.35 -0.51
CA LEU A 47 0.48 -12.57 0.90
C LEU A 47 0.42 -14.04 1.34
N ARG A 48 -0.29 -14.92 0.62
CA ARG A 48 -0.40 -16.34 0.98
C ARG A 48 0.26 -17.31 0.02
N THR A 49 0.42 -16.95 -1.26
CA THR A 49 1.03 -17.86 -2.24
C THR A 49 2.53 -17.67 -2.33
N GLU A 50 3.28 -18.76 -2.47
CA GLU A 50 4.75 -18.74 -2.57
C GLU A 50 5.22 -17.90 -3.77
N LEU A 51 4.53 -18.04 -4.91
CA LEU A 51 4.79 -17.25 -6.11
C LEU A 51 4.54 -15.75 -5.84
N GLY A 52 3.40 -15.41 -5.24
CA GLY A 52 3.06 -14.02 -4.93
C GLY A 52 4.06 -13.37 -3.97
N ILE A 53 4.51 -14.10 -2.95
CA ILE A 53 5.52 -13.63 -2.00
C ILE A 53 6.86 -13.39 -2.72
N SER A 54 7.29 -14.32 -3.58
CA SER A 54 8.54 -14.18 -4.34
C SER A 54 8.52 -12.97 -5.29
N ILE A 55 7.41 -12.74 -5.99
CA ILE A 55 7.23 -11.54 -6.83
C ILE A 55 7.31 -10.27 -5.97
N PHE A 56 6.57 -10.23 -4.87
CA PHE A 56 6.54 -9.07 -3.99
C PHE A 56 7.93 -8.74 -3.41
N GLN A 57 8.68 -9.76 -3.00
CA GLN A 57 10.06 -9.61 -2.53
C GLN A 57 10.99 -9.08 -3.62
N SER A 58 10.91 -9.63 -4.83
CA SER A 58 11.72 -9.17 -5.97
C SER A 58 11.50 -7.68 -6.27
N ILE A 59 10.24 -7.23 -6.22
CA ILE A 59 9.89 -5.81 -6.41
C ILE A 59 10.43 -4.97 -5.24
N ALA A 60 10.28 -5.44 -4.00
CA ALA A 60 10.79 -4.74 -2.82
C ALA A 60 12.31 -4.56 -2.85
N GLU A 61 13.06 -5.58 -3.28
CA GLU A 61 14.51 -5.51 -3.45
C GLU A 61 14.91 -4.53 -4.56
N PHE A 62 14.18 -4.53 -5.67
CA PHE A 62 14.39 -3.57 -6.75
C PHE A 62 14.18 -2.13 -6.27
N VAL A 63 13.07 -1.86 -5.57
CA VAL A 63 12.78 -0.53 -5.00
C VAL A 63 13.86 -0.14 -3.99
N THR A 64 14.29 -1.05 -3.13
CA THR A 64 15.36 -0.81 -2.16
C THR A 64 16.68 -0.45 -2.85
N THR A 65 16.98 -1.08 -3.98
CA THR A 65 18.17 -0.77 -4.80
C THR A 65 18.07 0.62 -5.44
N LEU A 66 16.88 1.06 -5.83
CA LEU A 66 16.68 2.42 -6.31
C LEU A 66 16.84 3.44 -5.18
N ILE A 67 16.30 3.16 -4.00
CA ILE A 67 16.44 4.00 -2.82
C ILE A 67 17.91 4.11 -2.43
N SER A 68 18.68 3.03 -2.41
CA SER A 68 20.11 3.10 -2.04
C SER A 68 20.92 3.97 -2.99
N LYS A 69 20.62 3.94 -4.29
CA LYS A 69 21.23 4.84 -5.28
C LYS A 69 20.81 6.29 -5.06
N ALA A 70 19.53 6.54 -4.74
CA ALA A 70 19.03 7.87 -4.45
C ALA A 70 19.64 8.46 -3.16
N SER A 71 19.82 7.64 -2.12
CA SER A 71 20.42 8.05 -0.85
C SER A 71 21.85 8.58 -1.03
N GLY A 72 22.66 7.96 -1.89
CA GLY A 72 24.00 8.47 -2.19
C GLY A 72 23.97 9.86 -2.86
N GLY A 73 23.00 10.11 -3.74
CA GLY A 73 22.78 11.44 -4.30
C GLY A 73 22.28 12.45 -3.28
N ALA A 74 21.38 12.03 -2.38
CA ALA A 74 20.89 12.88 -1.29
C ALA A 74 22.01 13.27 -0.32
N GLU A 75 22.91 12.35 0.02
CA GLU A 75 24.09 12.64 0.86
C GLU A 75 25.07 13.59 0.16
N MET A 76 25.23 13.51 -1.16
CA MET A 76 26.04 14.49 -1.92
C MET A 76 25.46 15.91 -1.84
N VAL A 77 24.13 16.06 -1.90
CA VAL A 77 23.47 17.37 -1.93
C VAL A 77 23.26 17.95 -0.54
N PHE A 78 22.87 17.12 0.43
CA PHE A 78 22.42 17.56 1.76
C PHE A 78 23.34 17.09 2.91
N GLY A 79 24.34 16.26 2.63
CA GLY A 79 25.31 15.81 3.62
C GLY A 79 24.66 15.14 4.84
N PRO A 80 25.00 15.54 6.08
CA PRO A 80 24.45 14.98 7.32
C PRO A 80 22.91 14.95 7.42
N LEU A 81 22.21 15.86 6.75
CA LEU A 81 20.74 15.97 6.78
C LEU A 81 20.05 14.86 5.98
N ALA A 82 20.74 14.20 5.06
CA ALA A 82 20.20 13.09 4.29
C ALA A 82 20.28 11.75 5.04
N LYS A 83 20.97 11.71 6.19
CA LYS A 83 21.16 10.49 6.97
C LYS A 83 19.94 10.21 7.87
N PRO A 84 19.50 8.95 7.99
CA PRO A 84 18.47 8.59 8.94
C PRO A 84 18.85 8.97 10.38
N PRO A 85 17.89 9.40 11.22
CA PRO A 85 18.14 9.76 12.61
C PRO A 85 18.76 8.59 13.38
N GLY A 86 19.86 8.85 14.11
CA GLY A 86 20.57 7.82 14.90
C GLY A 86 21.74 7.14 14.20
N THR A 87 22.10 7.57 12.98
CA THR A 87 23.31 7.10 12.28
C THR A 87 24.49 8.02 12.60
N GLU A 88 25.71 7.46 12.72
CA GLU A 88 26.91 8.26 13.02
C GLU A 88 27.08 9.41 12.00
N GLY A 89 27.16 10.64 12.51
CA GLY A 89 27.31 11.86 11.70
C GLY A 89 26.01 12.45 11.13
N SER A 90 24.82 12.01 11.60
CA SER A 90 23.54 12.71 11.41
C SER A 90 23.43 13.88 12.41
N ILE A 91 22.89 15.02 11.96
CA ILE A 91 22.64 16.22 12.80
C ILE A 91 21.15 16.36 13.12
#